data_AF-A0A2T0Z8T9-F1
#
_entry.id   AF-A0A2T0Z8T9-F1
#
_cell.length_a   1.000
_cell.length_b   1.000
_cell.length_c   1.000
_cell.angle_alpha   90.00
_cell.angle_beta   90.00
_cell.angle_gamma   90.00
#
_symmetry.space_group_name_H-M   'P 1'
#
loop_
_entity.id
_entity.type
_entity.pdbx_description
1 polymer ?
#
loop_
_entity_poly.entity_id
_entity_poly.type
_entity_poly.pdbx_seq_one_letter_code
_entity_poly.pdbx_strand_id
1 'polypeptide(L)'
;MSGFHADSVDPGAAGNGGPGRPGDHDKSASAGKSGNDEQPRIVIRDKRRIDPHAGETRQPMESSVPEPQPDDSVEPIIDAEPEQQEAPEPASGSVPDSATDEAETDDRLSDVDRLTSELAERTNDLQRVNAEYANYRKRSEREREGLVSIAQASLIAELLPVLDDIDRADQHGDLNGGFKNVADSLRGVLERAGLEAFGSDGEPFDPSVHEAVAHATSPDVESESVSGVMRRGYRQGDRVLRPAMVAVVAPE
;
A
#
# COMPACT_ATOMS: atom_id res chain seq x y z
N MET A 1 17.96 -75.10 -33.39
CA MET A 1 17.32 -75.19 -34.72
C MET A 1 16.47 -73.95 -34.89
N SER A 2 17.06 -72.92 -35.52
CA SER A 2 16.62 -72.32 -36.80
C SER A 2 15.34 -71.48 -36.65
N GLY A 3 15.26 -70.19 -36.99
CA GLY A 3 16.13 -69.33 -37.78
C GLY A 3 15.27 -68.48 -38.74
N PHE A 4 15.67 -67.20 -38.93
CA PHE A 4 15.43 -66.32 -40.11
C PHE A 4 13.97 -65.82 -40.34
N HIS A 5 13.64 -64.63 -40.88
CA HIS A 5 14.28 -63.43 -41.46
C HIS A 5 13.16 -62.35 -41.59
N ALA A 6 13.32 -61.07 -41.19
CA ALA A 6 13.81 -59.88 -41.93
C ALA A 6 12.93 -59.35 -43.10
N ASP A 7 12.40 -58.11 -42.97
CA ASP A 7 12.37 -56.98 -43.95
C ASP A 7 11.50 -55.83 -43.38
N SER A 8 11.81 -54.52 -43.29
CA SER A 8 12.75 -53.55 -43.88
C SER A 8 12.27 -52.75 -45.12
N VAL A 9 12.44 -51.41 -45.04
CA VAL A 9 12.43 -50.35 -46.12
C VAL A 9 11.04 -49.76 -46.51
N ASP A 10 10.73 -48.45 -46.68
CA ASP A 10 11.41 -47.12 -46.77
C ASP A 10 10.36 -45.98 -46.62
N PRO A 11 10.75 -44.71 -46.34
CA PRO A 11 9.98 -43.52 -46.75
C PRO A 11 10.72 -42.68 -47.82
N GLY A 12 10.08 -42.53 -48.99
CA GLY A 12 10.61 -41.78 -50.14
C GLY A 12 10.49 -40.26 -50.06
N ALA A 13 11.53 -39.59 -50.55
CA ALA A 13 11.71 -38.14 -50.72
C ALA A 13 11.33 -37.65 -52.13
N ALA A 14 11.12 -36.33 -52.28
CA ALA A 14 11.80 -35.44 -53.27
C ALA A 14 10.94 -34.24 -53.72
N GLY A 15 11.56 -33.05 -53.76
CA GLY A 15 11.01 -31.82 -54.33
C GLY A 15 12.05 -30.69 -54.31
N ASN A 16 12.70 -30.49 -55.46
CA ASN A 16 13.97 -29.79 -55.70
C ASN A 16 13.77 -28.29 -56.06
N GLY A 17 14.77 -27.43 -55.81
CA GLY A 17 14.75 -26.02 -56.28
C GLY A 17 15.90 -25.15 -55.77
N GLY A 18 17.05 -25.22 -56.45
CA GLY A 18 18.27 -24.43 -56.19
C GLY A 18 18.32 -23.04 -56.88
N PRO A 19 19.51 -22.39 -56.97
CA PRO A 19 19.72 -21.01 -56.51
C PRO A 19 20.09 -19.99 -57.62
N GLY A 20 20.05 -18.68 -57.31
CA GLY A 20 20.55 -17.61 -58.19
C GLY A 20 20.90 -16.28 -57.51
N ARG A 21 22.18 -15.91 -57.59
CA ARG A 21 22.77 -14.53 -57.61
C ARG A 21 23.43 -14.37 -59.02
N PRO A 22 23.94 -13.22 -59.53
CA PRO A 22 24.26 -11.91 -58.91
C PRO A 22 23.90 -10.67 -59.80
N GLY A 23 24.31 -9.45 -59.41
CA GLY A 23 24.40 -8.30 -60.35
C GLY A 23 24.56 -6.92 -59.70
N ASP A 24 25.78 -6.38 -59.75
CA ASP A 24 26.18 -4.98 -59.48
C ASP A 24 25.54 -3.97 -60.45
N HIS A 25 25.33 -2.71 -60.02
CA HIS A 25 25.69 -1.50 -60.80
C HIS A 25 25.56 -0.19 -59.97
N ASP A 26 26.73 0.35 -59.66
CA ASP A 26 27.25 1.72 -59.84
C ASP A 26 26.41 3.00 -59.59
N LYS A 27 27.08 3.87 -58.81
CA LYS A 27 27.07 5.34 -58.57
C LYS A 27 26.21 6.28 -59.43
N SER A 28 25.61 7.27 -58.74
CA SER A 28 25.89 8.73 -58.87
C SER A 28 24.84 9.53 -58.04
N ALA A 29 25.23 10.18 -56.95
CA ALA A 29 25.54 11.62 -56.82
C ALA A 29 24.39 12.61 -57.16
N SER A 30 23.89 13.34 -56.15
CA SER A 30 23.66 14.81 -56.18
C SER A 30 22.67 15.31 -55.10
N ALA A 31 23.22 16.07 -54.15
CA ALA A 31 22.69 17.29 -53.51
C ALA A 31 21.24 17.38 -52.99
N GLY A 32 21.11 17.28 -51.65
CA GLY A 32 20.70 18.39 -50.76
C GLY A 32 19.26 18.91 -50.78
N LYS A 33 18.51 18.67 -49.69
CA LYS A 33 17.90 19.75 -48.89
C LYS A 33 17.45 19.25 -47.51
N SER A 34 17.60 20.11 -46.53
CA SER A 34 17.37 19.97 -45.09
C SER A 34 15.95 19.51 -44.71
N GLY A 35 15.87 18.63 -43.72
CA GLY A 35 14.65 18.29 -42.98
C GLY A 35 15.05 17.84 -41.59
N ASN A 36 14.77 18.69 -40.59
CA ASN A 36 15.07 18.49 -39.19
C ASN A 36 13.94 17.63 -38.58
N ASP A 37 14.11 16.31 -38.53
CA ASP A 37 13.18 15.41 -37.84
C ASP A 37 13.72 15.05 -36.46
N GLU A 38 13.32 15.84 -35.47
CA GLU A 38 13.48 15.55 -34.04
C GLU A 38 12.66 14.31 -33.66
N GLN A 39 13.31 13.13 -33.67
CA GLN A 39 12.82 12.02 -32.85
C GLN A 39 13.26 12.25 -31.40
N PRO A 40 12.35 12.30 -30.41
CA PRO A 40 12.73 12.50 -29.03
C PRO A 40 13.57 11.31 -28.55
N ARG A 41 14.80 11.58 -28.11
CA ARG A 41 15.68 10.58 -27.50
C ARG A 41 15.07 10.15 -26.17
N ILE A 42 14.54 8.94 -26.10
CA ILE A 42 13.99 8.36 -24.87
C ILE A 42 15.17 8.06 -23.92
N VAL A 43 15.30 8.83 -22.84
CA VAL A 43 16.29 8.58 -21.78
C VAL A 43 15.62 7.78 -20.67
N ILE A 44 15.85 6.46 -20.66
CA ILE A 44 15.37 5.58 -19.60
C ILE A 44 16.36 5.67 -18.43
N ARG A 45 15.95 6.32 -17.34
CA ARG A 45 16.72 6.32 -16.08
C ARG A 45 16.31 5.10 -15.25
N ASP A 46 17.10 4.04 -15.31
CA ASP A 46 16.91 2.86 -14.46
C ASP A 46 17.26 3.22 -13.00
N LYS A 47 16.31 2.99 -12.08
CA LYS A 47 16.42 3.28 -10.64
C LYS A 47 16.63 2.01 -9.80
N ARG A 48 16.91 0.87 -10.41
CA ARG A 48 17.13 -0.39 -9.66
C ARG A 48 18.35 -0.28 -8.75
N ARG A 49 18.22 -0.72 -7.49
CA ARG A 49 19.31 -0.84 -6.50
C ARG A 49 20.18 -2.11 -6.71
N ILE A 50 19.92 -2.87 -7.76
CA ILE A 50 20.53 -4.17 -8.04
C ILE A 50 20.93 -4.19 -9.51
N ASP A 51 22.17 -4.60 -9.80
CA ASP A 51 22.70 -4.73 -11.15
C ASP A 51 22.05 -5.95 -11.85
N PRO A 52 21.42 -5.79 -13.03
CA PRO A 52 20.68 -6.87 -13.70
C PRO A 52 21.56 -8.00 -14.24
N HIS A 53 22.89 -7.84 -14.31
CA HIS A 53 23.78 -8.90 -14.78
C HIS A 53 24.53 -9.61 -13.64
N ALA A 54 24.61 -9.01 -12.45
CA ALA A 54 25.44 -9.48 -11.34
C ALA A 54 24.73 -9.63 -9.97
N GLY A 55 23.51 -9.11 -9.79
CA GLY A 55 22.67 -9.42 -8.61
C GLY A 55 23.11 -8.83 -7.26
N GLU A 56 24.20 -8.06 -7.18
CA GLU A 56 24.68 -7.47 -5.93
C GLU A 56 24.19 -6.03 -5.71
N THR A 57 24.03 -5.65 -4.43
CA THR A 57 23.55 -4.32 -4.01
C THR A 57 24.73 -3.38 -3.74
N ARG A 58 24.66 -2.16 -4.30
CA ARG A 58 25.72 -1.14 -4.20
C ARG A 58 25.65 -0.45 -2.83
N GLN A 59 26.67 -0.58 -1.98
CA GLN A 59 26.79 0.18 -0.72
C GLN A 59 27.36 1.58 -0.98
N PRO A 60 26.84 2.66 -0.36
CA PRO A 60 27.48 3.97 -0.39
C PRO A 60 28.54 4.09 0.72
N MET A 61 29.73 4.62 0.38
CA MET A 61 30.74 5.02 1.35
C MET A 61 30.33 6.31 2.08
N GLU A 62 30.64 6.37 3.38
CA GLU A 62 30.40 7.50 4.30
C GLU A 62 31.23 8.76 3.98
N SER A 63 30.61 9.93 4.11
CA SER A 63 31.27 11.15 4.61
C SER A 63 30.27 12.05 5.37
N SER A 64 30.33 11.94 6.70
CA SER A 64 30.13 12.97 7.73
C SER A 64 29.18 14.17 7.49
N VAL A 65 27.99 14.11 8.09
CA VAL A 65 27.26 15.26 8.68
C VAL A 65 26.61 14.79 9.98
N PRO A 66 26.74 15.48 11.14
CA PRO A 66 26.10 15.05 12.38
C PRO A 66 24.58 15.31 12.37
N GLU A 67 23.79 14.34 12.80
CA GLU A 67 22.34 14.47 13.07
C GLU A 67 22.06 15.28 14.35
N PRO A 68 20.99 16.09 14.39
CA PRO A 68 20.40 16.53 15.65
C PRO A 68 19.31 15.55 16.10
N GLN A 69 19.41 15.08 17.35
CA GLN A 69 18.35 14.33 18.03
C GLN A 69 17.23 15.25 18.57
N PRO A 70 16.01 14.71 18.78
CA PRO A 70 14.86 15.46 19.25
C PRO A 70 14.83 15.48 20.79
N ASP A 71 14.43 16.60 21.39
CA ASP A 71 13.90 16.60 22.76
C ASP A 71 12.72 17.56 22.89
N ASP A 72 11.74 17.05 23.63
CA ASP A 72 10.42 17.57 23.93
C ASP A 72 10.51 18.71 24.96
N SER A 73 9.41 19.44 25.14
CA SER A 73 9.13 20.43 26.21
C SER A 73 9.38 21.89 25.85
N VAL A 74 8.32 22.56 25.39
CA VAL A 74 8.20 24.02 25.53
C VAL A 74 6.93 24.31 26.31
N GLU A 75 7.09 24.51 27.62
CA GLU A 75 6.13 25.25 28.45
C GLU A 75 6.28 26.76 28.23
N PRO A 76 5.23 27.57 28.41
CA PRO A 76 5.24 29.00 28.12
C PRO A 76 5.82 29.79 29.30
N ILE A 77 6.74 30.72 29.03
CA ILE A 77 7.17 31.72 30.01
C ILE A 77 6.36 32.98 29.76
N ILE A 78 5.47 33.27 30.70
CA ILE A 78 4.78 34.54 30.89
C ILE A 78 5.56 35.31 31.99
N ASP A 79 5.48 36.64 31.94
CA ASP A 79 5.94 37.65 32.92
C ASP A 79 7.32 38.28 32.71
N ALA A 80 7.29 39.49 32.12
CA ALA A 80 8.09 40.62 32.58
C ALA A 80 7.38 41.95 32.21
N GLU A 81 6.79 42.59 33.22
CA GLU A 81 6.39 44.00 33.22
C GLU A 81 7.64 44.93 33.22
N PRO A 82 7.49 46.24 32.90
CA PRO A 82 8.55 47.09 32.36
C PRO A 82 9.38 47.80 33.44
N GLU A 83 10.69 47.91 33.23
CA GLU A 83 11.54 48.87 33.95
C GLU A 83 11.76 50.14 33.11
N GLN A 84 11.40 51.27 33.72
CA GLN A 84 11.71 52.62 33.27
C GLN A 84 13.18 52.94 33.55
N GLN A 85 13.89 53.54 32.59
CA GLN A 85 15.05 54.39 32.91
C GLN A 85 15.30 55.47 31.84
N GLU A 86 14.94 56.68 32.26
CA GLU A 86 15.71 57.93 32.25
C GLU A 86 16.26 58.52 30.93
N ALA A 87 15.80 59.73 30.66
CA ALA A 87 16.19 60.61 29.56
C ALA A 87 17.57 61.25 29.76
N PRO A 88 18.18 61.73 28.66
CA PRO A 88 18.89 63.01 28.69
C PRO A 88 18.34 63.99 27.65
N GLU A 89 18.27 65.26 28.08
CA GLU A 89 17.90 66.46 27.34
C GLU A 89 19.03 66.97 26.39
N PRO A 90 18.75 67.96 25.51
CA PRO A 90 19.20 67.93 24.12
C PRO A 90 20.45 68.76 23.83
N ALA A 91 21.22 68.33 22.82
CA ALA A 91 22.22 69.17 22.15
C ALA A 91 21.69 69.59 20.77
N SER A 92 21.45 70.90 20.66
CA SER A 92 21.06 71.64 19.46
C SER A 92 22.04 71.47 18.30
N GLY A 93 21.50 71.35 17.09
CA GLY A 93 22.09 71.97 15.90
C GLY A 93 22.25 71.07 14.68
N SER A 94 21.22 71.05 13.83
CA SER A 94 21.28 71.40 12.40
C SER A 94 20.04 70.85 11.71
N VAL A 95 19.21 71.76 11.20
CA VAL A 95 18.09 71.43 10.34
C VAL A 95 18.61 71.46 8.91
N PRO A 96 18.53 70.35 8.15
CA PRO A 96 18.32 70.43 6.72
C PRO A 96 16.91 69.92 6.41
N ASP A 97 16.07 70.84 5.91
CA ASP A 97 15.00 70.58 4.94
C ASP A 97 14.00 69.45 5.24
N SER A 98 13.11 69.69 6.21
CA SER A 98 12.16 68.72 6.78
C SER A 98 10.83 68.56 6.03
N ALA A 99 10.77 68.82 4.72
CA ALA A 99 9.53 68.69 3.95
C ALA A 99 9.55 67.53 2.94
N THR A 100 10.72 66.96 2.65
CA THR A 100 10.88 65.87 1.68
C THR A 100 11.13 64.51 2.35
N ASP A 101 11.68 64.51 3.58
CA ASP A 101 12.01 63.29 4.33
C ASP A 101 10.78 62.66 5.01
N GLU A 102 9.85 63.48 5.52
CA GLU A 102 8.63 63.00 6.20
C GLU A 102 7.69 62.22 5.24
N ALA A 103 7.57 62.69 3.99
CA ALA A 103 6.77 62.03 2.97
C ALA A 103 7.38 60.70 2.50
N GLU A 104 8.72 60.61 2.37
CA GLU A 104 9.39 59.34 2.05
C GLU A 104 9.33 58.33 3.20
N THR A 105 9.33 58.80 4.46
CA THR A 105 9.18 57.91 5.62
C THR A 105 7.76 57.36 5.78
N ASP A 106 6.73 58.16 5.50
CA ASP A 106 5.33 57.71 5.55
C ASP A 106 5.02 56.67 4.46
N ASP A 107 5.53 56.90 3.24
CA ASP A 107 5.38 55.95 2.12
C ASP A 107 6.09 54.61 2.43
N ARG A 108 7.29 54.66 3.01
CA ARG A 108 8.03 53.45 3.44
C ARG A 108 7.33 52.71 4.57
N LEU A 109 6.74 53.39 5.54
CA LEU A 109 5.96 52.78 6.61
C LEU A 109 4.71 52.08 6.03
N SER A 110 4.03 52.72 5.08
CA SER A 110 2.88 52.14 4.40
C SER A 110 3.22 50.86 3.61
N ASP A 111 4.39 50.82 2.97
CA ASP A 111 4.89 49.64 2.26
C ASP A 111 5.26 48.51 3.23
N VAL A 112 5.82 48.82 4.39
CA VAL A 112 6.12 47.84 5.45
C VAL A 112 4.82 47.23 5.99
N ASP A 113 3.80 48.03 6.26
CA ASP A 113 2.50 47.55 6.74
C ASP A 113 1.78 46.69 5.70
N ARG A 114 1.88 47.05 4.41
CA ARG A 114 1.35 46.25 3.32
C ARG A 114 2.08 44.91 3.19
N LEU A 115 3.42 44.92 3.17
CA LEU A 115 4.23 43.71 3.04
C LEU A 115 4.08 42.77 4.25
N THR A 116 3.95 43.32 5.47
CA THR A 116 3.71 42.52 6.68
C THR A 116 2.33 41.88 6.66
N SER A 117 1.31 42.60 6.16
CA SER A 117 -0.04 42.04 5.96
C SER A 117 -0.04 40.93 4.91
N GLU A 118 0.60 41.15 3.75
CA GLU A 118 0.76 40.12 2.72
C GLU A 118 1.51 38.89 3.28
N LEU A 119 2.58 39.08 4.05
CA LEU A 119 3.30 37.98 4.70
C LEU A 119 2.42 37.22 5.69
N ALA A 120 1.62 37.92 6.50
CA ALA A 120 0.71 37.30 7.45
C ALA A 120 -0.36 36.47 6.74
N GLU A 121 -0.96 37.00 5.66
CA GLU A 121 -1.92 36.29 4.82
C GLU A 121 -1.29 35.03 4.20
N ARG A 122 -0.11 35.15 3.60
CA ARG A 122 0.60 34.00 3.01
C ARG A 122 1.00 32.98 4.05
N THR A 123 1.41 33.41 5.23
CA THR A 123 1.74 32.51 6.34
C THR A 123 0.50 31.75 6.81
N ASN A 124 -0.64 32.43 6.92
CA ASN A 124 -1.91 31.80 7.27
C ASN A 124 -2.35 30.79 6.21
N ASP A 125 -2.27 31.14 4.93
CA ASP A 125 -2.56 30.25 3.83
C ASP A 125 -1.68 28.99 3.86
N LEU A 126 -0.37 29.16 4.08
CA LEU A 126 0.56 28.05 4.19
C LEU A 126 0.24 27.16 5.41
N GLN A 127 -0.08 27.75 6.55
CA GLN A 127 -0.50 26.99 7.74
C GLN A 127 -1.76 26.17 7.47
N ARG A 128 -2.76 26.76 6.79
CA ARG A 128 -3.99 26.07 6.40
C ARG A 128 -3.71 24.91 5.44
N VAL A 129 -2.96 25.14 4.36
CA VAL A 129 -2.62 24.08 3.39
C VAL A 129 -1.81 22.96 4.04
N ASN A 130 -0.89 23.30 4.95
CA ASN A 130 -0.13 22.30 5.71
C ASN A 130 -1.05 21.46 6.60
N ALA A 131 -2.03 22.07 7.27
CA ALA A 131 -3.00 21.35 8.08
C ALA A 131 -3.90 20.44 7.21
N GLU A 132 -4.37 20.93 6.06
CA GLU A 132 -5.14 20.15 5.10
C GLU A 132 -4.34 18.95 4.57
N TYR A 133 -3.07 19.16 4.22
CA TYR A 133 -2.18 18.10 3.76
C TYR A 133 -1.91 17.04 4.85
N ALA A 134 -1.67 17.47 6.10
CA ALA A 134 -1.50 16.56 7.23
C ALA A 134 -2.75 15.69 7.44
N ASN A 135 -3.94 16.29 7.37
CA ASN A 135 -5.21 15.58 7.47
C ASN A 135 -5.42 14.62 6.29
N TYR A 136 -5.14 15.06 5.07
CA TYR A 136 -5.21 14.23 3.87
C TYR A 136 -4.28 13.02 3.97
N ARG A 137 -3.02 13.22 4.35
CA ARG A 137 -2.05 12.14 4.52
C ARG A 137 -2.53 11.12 5.55
N LYS A 138 -3.00 11.58 6.71
CA LYS A 138 -3.53 10.71 7.77
C LYS A 138 -4.77 9.93 7.31
N ARG A 139 -5.62 10.54 6.48
CA ARG A 139 -6.79 9.87 5.91
C ARG A 139 -6.39 8.83 4.86
N SER A 140 -5.50 9.21 3.94
CA SER A 140 -5.04 8.35 2.85
C SER A 140 -4.33 7.10 3.37
N GLU A 141 -3.53 7.21 4.44
CA GLU A 141 -2.88 6.04 5.04
C GLU A 141 -3.91 5.03 5.59
N ARG A 142 -4.91 5.50 6.36
CA ARG A 142 -5.97 4.63 6.87
C ARG A 142 -6.79 3.99 5.76
N GLU A 143 -7.05 4.72 4.68
CA GLU A 143 -7.73 4.19 3.51
C GLU A 143 -6.90 3.10 2.83
N ARG A 144 -5.59 3.31 2.69
CA ARG A 144 -4.67 2.31 2.15
C ARG A 144 -4.66 1.03 3.00
N GLU A 145 -4.56 1.16 4.32
CA GLU A 145 -4.65 0.02 5.25
C GLU A 145 -5.99 -0.71 5.14
N GLY A 146 -7.09 0.03 5.06
CA GLY A 146 -8.43 -0.51 4.87
C GLY A 146 -8.58 -1.28 3.55
N LEU A 147 -8.03 -0.76 2.45
CA LEU A 147 -8.06 -1.44 1.16
C LEU A 147 -7.25 -2.73 1.16
N VAL A 148 -6.08 -2.75 1.83
CA VAL A 148 -5.28 -3.98 1.99
C VAL A 148 -6.05 -5.03 2.79
N SER A 149 -6.67 -4.62 3.91
CA SER A 149 -7.50 -5.51 4.73
C SER A 149 -8.68 -6.09 3.94
N ILE A 150 -9.39 -5.27 3.17
CA ILE A 150 -10.51 -5.72 2.32
C ILE A 150 -10.04 -6.69 1.24
N ALA A 151 -8.94 -6.38 0.55
CA ALA A 151 -8.40 -7.25 -0.49
C ALA A 151 -7.98 -8.61 0.09
N GLN A 152 -7.35 -8.61 1.27
CA GLN A 152 -6.99 -9.84 1.97
C GLN A 152 -8.21 -10.64 2.40
N ALA A 153 -9.24 -9.99 2.95
CA ALA A 153 -10.52 -10.62 3.31
C ALA A 153 -11.19 -11.30 2.10
N SER A 154 -11.22 -10.62 0.95
CA SER A 154 -11.77 -11.19 -0.29
C SER A 154 -11.00 -12.44 -0.74
N LEU A 155 -9.66 -12.41 -0.71
CA LEU A 155 -8.85 -13.57 -1.06
C LEU A 155 -9.08 -14.74 -0.10
N ILE A 156 -9.13 -14.47 1.21
CA ILE A 156 -9.39 -15.52 2.21
C ILE A 156 -10.79 -16.11 2.02
N ALA A 157 -11.79 -15.28 1.72
CA ALA A 157 -13.15 -15.73 1.45
C ALA A 157 -13.21 -16.72 0.27
N GLU A 158 -12.44 -16.49 -0.79
CA GLU A 158 -12.33 -17.41 -1.93
C GLU A 158 -11.65 -18.74 -1.58
N LEU A 159 -10.83 -18.77 -0.54
CA LEU A 159 -10.15 -19.99 -0.05
C LEU A 159 -11.01 -20.81 0.93
N LEU A 160 -12.13 -20.27 1.43
CA LEU A 160 -12.99 -21.00 2.38
C LEU A 160 -13.52 -22.35 1.86
N PRO A 161 -13.90 -22.50 0.58
CA PRO A 161 -14.30 -23.82 0.05
C PRO A 161 -13.19 -24.87 0.16
N VAL A 162 -11.92 -24.47 0.06
CA VAL A 162 -10.78 -25.38 0.23
C VAL A 162 -10.66 -25.82 1.68
N LEU A 163 -10.91 -24.91 2.64
CA LEU A 163 -10.97 -25.29 4.05
C LEU A 163 -12.14 -26.25 4.33
N ASP A 164 -13.29 -26.03 3.68
CA ASP A 164 -14.43 -26.94 3.79
C ASP A 164 -14.12 -28.34 3.26
N ASP A 165 -13.37 -28.44 2.15
CA ASP A 165 -12.90 -29.72 1.61
C ASP A 165 -11.94 -30.43 2.59
N ILE A 166 -11.05 -29.68 3.22
CA ILE A 166 -10.13 -30.22 4.24
C ILE A 166 -10.91 -30.72 5.46
N ASP A 167 -11.89 -29.94 5.95
CA ASP A 167 -12.73 -30.33 7.08
C ASP A 167 -13.58 -31.57 6.76
N ARG A 168 -14.10 -31.65 5.53
CA ARG A 168 -14.80 -32.85 5.03
C ARG A 168 -13.87 -34.07 4.97
N ALA A 169 -12.63 -33.91 4.50
CA ALA A 169 -11.65 -34.99 4.50
C ALA A 169 -11.31 -35.46 5.93
N ASP A 170 -11.24 -34.53 6.89
CA ASP A 170 -11.02 -34.85 8.30
C ASP A 170 -12.18 -35.69 8.89
N GLN A 171 -13.42 -35.29 8.59
CA GLN A 171 -14.63 -36.02 9.01
C GLN A 171 -14.68 -37.45 8.46
N HIS A 172 -14.11 -37.69 7.28
CA HIS A 172 -14.02 -39.02 6.66
C HIS A 172 -12.75 -39.81 7.07
N GLY A 173 -11.83 -39.22 7.84
CA GLY A 173 -10.58 -39.86 8.26
C GLY A 173 -9.49 -39.87 7.18
N ASP A 174 -9.70 -39.15 6.08
CA ASP A 174 -8.77 -39.05 4.96
C ASP A 174 -7.66 -38.01 5.22
N LEU A 175 -7.80 -37.18 6.26
CA LEU A 175 -6.81 -36.19 6.66
C LEU A 175 -5.67 -36.82 7.49
N ASN A 176 -4.73 -37.48 6.80
CA ASN A 176 -3.62 -38.17 7.43
C ASN A 176 -2.27 -37.91 6.74
N GLY A 177 -1.17 -38.25 7.43
CA GLY A 177 0.19 -38.16 6.91
C GLY A 177 0.56 -36.78 6.35
N GLY A 178 1.07 -36.76 5.11
CA GLY A 178 1.50 -35.54 4.44
C GLY A 178 0.36 -34.56 4.16
N PHE A 179 -0.87 -35.05 3.93
CA PHE A 179 -2.01 -34.17 3.68
C PHE A 179 -2.38 -33.37 4.93
N LYS A 180 -2.37 -34.02 6.10
CA LYS A 180 -2.57 -33.33 7.39
C LYS A 180 -1.56 -32.21 7.60
N ASN A 181 -0.27 -32.45 7.32
CA ASN A 181 0.77 -31.42 7.48
C ASN A 181 0.51 -30.19 6.59
N VAL A 182 0.03 -30.39 5.37
CA VAL A 182 -0.32 -29.29 4.45
C VAL A 182 -1.56 -28.54 4.95
N ALA A 183 -2.59 -29.25 5.41
CA ALA A 183 -3.78 -28.64 5.99
C ALA A 183 -3.45 -27.79 7.22
N ASP A 184 -2.67 -28.34 8.16
CA ASP A 184 -2.26 -27.62 9.38
C ASP A 184 -1.40 -26.40 9.02
N SER A 185 -0.52 -26.51 8.03
CA SER A 185 0.28 -25.38 7.53
C SER A 185 -0.60 -24.29 6.89
N LEU A 186 -1.60 -24.68 6.10
CA LEU A 186 -2.55 -23.75 5.49
C LEU A 186 -3.37 -23.02 6.56
N ARG A 187 -3.95 -23.74 7.52
CA ARG A 187 -4.68 -23.15 8.65
C ARG A 187 -3.79 -22.16 9.40
N GLY A 188 -2.56 -22.55 9.74
CA GLY A 188 -1.62 -21.68 10.45
C GLY A 188 -1.15 -20.45 9.65
N VAL A 189 -1.14 -20.50 8.32
CA VAL A 189 -0.91 -19.30 7.48
C VAL A 189 -2.12 -18.36 7.54
N LEU A 190 -3.34 -18.90 7.42
CA LEU A 190 -4.57 -18.11 7.44
C LEU A 190 -4.85 -17.50 8.82
N GLU A 191 -4.59 -18.23 9.90
CA GLU A 191 -4.68 -17.72 11.28
C GLU A 191 -3.73 -16.55 11.51
N ARG A 192 -2.47 -16.64 11.05
CA ARG A 192 -1.51 -15.51 11.10
C ARG A 192 -1.93 -14.33 10.24
N ALA A 193 -2.70 -14.58 9.18
CA ALA A 193 -3.35 -13.56 8.37
C ALA A 193 -4.61 -12.97 9.03
N GLY A 194 -4.96 -13.41 10.25
CA GLY A 194 -6.06 -12.91 11.06
C GLY A 194 -7.39 -13.64 10.85
N LEU A 195 -7.39 -14.81 10.20
CA LEU A 195 -8.59 -15.63 10.07
C LEU A 195 -8.90 -16.35 11.39
N GLU A 196 -10.13 -16.21 11.86
CA GLU A 196 -10.64 -16.90 13.05
C GLU A 196 -11.85 -17.75 12.67
N ALA A 197 -11.85 -19.01 13.08
CA ALA A 197 -13.00 -19.90 12.94
C ALA A 197 -13.93 -19.79 14.14
N PHE A 198 -15.24 -19.92 13.92
CA PHE A 198 -16.27 -19.94 14.97
C PHE A 198 -17.43 -20.85 14.56
N GLY A 199 -18.38 -21.08 15.47
CA GLY A 199 -19.46 -22.04 15.29
C GLY A 199 -18.96 -23.40 15.71
N SER A 200 -18.98 -23.64 17.02
CA SER A 200 -18.64 -24.90 17.68
C SER A 200 -19.86 -25.48 18.39
N ASP A 201 -19.92 -26.81 18.51
CA ASP A 201 -21.02 -27.47 19.22
C ASP A 201 -21.05 -26.99 20.69
N GLY A 202 -22.23 -26.58 21.16
CA GLY A 202 -22.46 -26.02 22.49
C GLY A 202 -22.24 -24.51 22.60
N GLU A 203 -21.79 -23.83 21.54
CA GLU A 203 -21.65 -22.37 21.53
C GLU A 203 -23.03 -21.69 21.64
N PRO A 204 -23.16 -20.56 22.38
CA PRO A 204 -24.39 -19.76 22.36
C PRO A 204 -24.76 -19.35 20.95
N PHE A 205 -26.04 -19.47 20.59
CA PHE A 205 -26.49 -19.02 19.28
C PHE A 205 -26.47 -17.48 19.22
N ASP A 206 -26.00 -16.94 18.09
CA ASP A 206 -25.90 -15.50 17.84
C ASP A 206 -26.26 -15.25 16.37
N PRO A 207 -27.44 -14.69 16.08
CA PRO A 207 -27.89 -14.42 14.71
C PRO A 207 -26.98 -13.52 13.88
N SER A 208 -26.06 -12.77 14.51
CA SER A 208 -25.12 -11.89 13.80
C SER A 208 -23.98 -12.64 13.12
N VAL A 209 -23.65 -13.84 13.62
CA VAL A 209 -22.55 -14.68 13.12
C VAL A 209 -23.00 -16.08 12.72
N HIS A 210 -24.14 -16.55 13.23
CA HIS A 210 -24.68 -17.88 12.99
C HIS A 210 -25.89 -17.86 12.04
N GLU A 211 -25.88 -18.78 11.08
CA GLU A 211 -27.00 -19.08 10.19
C GLU A 211 -27.65 -20.40 10.66
N ALA A 212 -28.79 -20.30 11.33
CA ALA A 212 -29.54 -21.47 11.77
C ALA A 212 -30.27 -22.11 10.58
N VAL A 213 -29.90 -23.34 10.24
CA VAL A 213 -30.50 -24.10 9.13
C VAL A 213 -31.42 -25.23 9.61
N ALA A 214 -31.34 -25.57 10.91
CA ALA A 214 -32.22 -26.51 11.58
C ALA A 214 -32.49 -26.04 13.00
N HIS A 215 -33.74 -26.19 13.46
CA HIS A 215 -34.17 -25.85 14.81
C HIS A 215 -34.81 -27.07 15.46
N ALA A 216 -34.45 -27.33 16.72
CA ALA A 216 -35.07 -28.33 17.56
C ALA A 216 -35.39 -27.74 18.94
N THR A 217 -36.27 -28.38 19.69
CA THR A 217 -36.54 -28.06 21.10
C THR A 217 -36.10 -29.20 21.99
N SER A 218 -35.60 -28.90 23.19
CA SER A 218 -35.24 -29.89 24.20
C SER A 218 -35.42 -29.35 25.62
N PRO A 219 -35.96 -30.15 26.56
CA PRO A 219 -36.04 -29.76 27.97
C PRO A 219 -34.67 -29.74 28.66
N ASP A 220 -33.61 -30.27 28.02
CA ASP A 220 -32.27 -30.38 28.59
C ASP A 220 -31.43 -29.10 28.44
N VAL A 221 -31.98 -28.05 27.80
CA VAL A 221 -31.22 -26.84 27.43
C VAL A 221 -31.91 -25.60 27.99
N GLU A 222 -31.17 -24.75 28.69
CA GLU A 222 -31.72 -23.55 29.36
C GLU A 222 -31.82 -22.34 28.41
N SER A 223 -31.08 -22.34 27.30
CA SER A 223 -31.00 -21.24 26.34
C SER A 223 -30.71 -21.73 24.92
N GLU A 224 -31.06 -20.94 23.91
CA GLU A 224 -30.77 -21.29 22.51
C GLU A 224 -29.25 -21.43 22.26
N SER A 225 -28.84 -22.60 21.78
CA SER A 225 -27.42 -22.93 21.57
C SER A 225 -27.22 -23.78 20.31
N VAL A 226 -26.00 -23.79 19.81
CA VAL A 226 -25.58 -24.60 18.67
C VAL A 226 -25.54 -26.07 19.08
N SER A 227 -26.39 -26.91 18.49
CA SER A 227 -26.43 -28.36 18.72
C SER A 227 -25.59 -29.15 17.71
N GLY A 228 -25.24 -28.54 16.58
CA GLY A 228 -24.44 -29.16 15.55
C GLY A 228 -23.92 -28.16 14.53
N VAL A 229 -22.66 -28.30 14.11
CA VAL A 229 -22.05 -27.43 13.09
C VAL A 229 -21.98 -28.16 11.76
N MET A 230 -22.73 -27.69 10.77
CA MET A 230 -22.73 -28.24 9.41
C MET A 230 -21.63 -27.61 8.56
N ARG A 231 -21.35 -26.32 8.77
CA ARG A 231 -20.23 -25.62 8.14
C ARG A 231 -19.71 -24.54 9.07
N ARG A 232 -18.39 -24.56 9.33
CA ARG A 232 -17.73 -23.56 10.17
C ARG A 232 -17.85 -22.15 9.60
N GLY A 233 -18.05 -21.20 10.51
CA GLY A 233 -18.02 -19.77 10.22
C GLY A 233 -16.60 -19.24 10.33
N TYR A 234 -16.33 -18.16 9.60
CA TYR A 234 -15.02 -17.53 9.57
C TYR A 234 -15.14 -16.00 9.60
N ARG A 235 -14.28 -15.37 10.39
CA ARG A 235 -14.16 -13.90 10.48
C ARG A 235 -12.70 -13.47 10.38
N GLN A 236 -12.48 -12.22 10.01
CA GLN A 236 -11.16 -11.58 10.02
C GLN A 236 -11.26 -10.27 10.79
N GLY A 237 -10.66 -10.22 11.98
CA GLY A 237 -10.93 -9.15 12.95
C GLY A 237 -12.43 -9.04 13.21
N ASP A 238 -12.99 -7.84 13.05
CA ASP A 238 -14.42 -7.57 13.26
C ASP A 238 -15.32 -7.95 12.07
N ARG A 239 -14.74 -8.37 10.93
CA ARG A 239 -15.49 -8.65 9.71
C ARG A 239 -15.81 -10.13 9.60
N VAL A 240 -17.10 -10.48 9.64
CA VAL A 240 -17.58 -11.82 9.28
C VAL A 240 -17.37 -12.04 7.77
N LEU A 241 -16.59 -13.05 7.41
CA LEU A 241 -16.39 -13.45 6.01
C LEU A 241 -17.49 -14.39 5.55
N ARG A 242 -17.91 -15.29 6.45
CA ARG A 242 -18.99 -16.25 6.22
C ARG A 242 -19.59 -16.69 7.56
N PRO A 243 -20.93 -16.67 7.72
CA PRO A 243 -21.57 -17.19 8.93
C PRO A 243 -21.39 -18.71 9.04
N ALA A 244 -21.44 -19.22 10.27
CA ALA A 244 -21.45 -20.67 10.50
C ALA A 244 -22.86 -21.20 10.24
N MET A 245 -22.98 -22.27 9.45
CA MET A 245 -24.27 -22.95 9.27
C MET A 245 -24.42 -23.98 10.38
N VAL A 246 -25.43 -23.77 11.23
CA VAL A 246 -25.60 -24.51 12.47
C VAL A 246 -27.01 -25.06 12.61
N ALA A 247 -27.12 -26.20 13.28
CA ALA A 247 -28.35 -26.63 13.92
C ALA A 247 -28.40 -26.01 15.32
N VAL A 248 -29.57 -25.53 15.72
CA VAL A 248 -29.78 -24.94 17.04
C VAL A 248 -30.82 -25.73 17.82
N VAL A 249 -30.68 -25.70 19.14
CA VAL A 249 -31.63 -26.26 20.09
C VAL A 249 -32.06 -25.19 21.07
N ALA A 250 -33.37 -25.08 21.30
CA ALA A 250 -33.98 -24.14 22.24
C ALA A 250 -34.75 -24.88 23.35
N PRO A 251 -34.98 -24.26 24.51
CA PRO A 251 -35.91 -24.78 25.51
C PRO A 251 -37.33 -24.93 24.93
N GLU A 252 -38.10 -25.89 25.45
CA GLU A 252 -39.52 -26.09 25.14
C GLU A 252 -40.43 -24.95 25.62
#